data_AF-A0AAW0X6H4-F1
#
_entry.id   AF-A0AAW0X6H4-F1
#
_cell.length_a   1.000
_cell.length_b   1.000
_cell.length_c   1.000
_cell.angle_alpha   90.00
_cell.angle_beta   90.00
_cell.angle_gamma   90.00
#
_symmetry.space_group_name_H-M   'P 1'
#
loop_
_entity.id
_entity.type
_entity.pdbx_description
1 polymer ?
#
loop_
_entity_poly.entity_id
_entity_poly.type
_entity_poly.pdbx_seq_one_letter_code
_entity_poly.pdbx_strand_id
1 'polypeptide(L)'
;IITEDSDVWLYGAHTVYRQLSTAPGSHGIRYRGENIREKFGLNQYSMIGLGVLIGCDMLPAGAVGIGLKKALKLVQGAGLSELKDLYILLLQYLGQRPRKLLKVLLAEFLSHPVVKDFVYTELRPPNVSKFLTVGKKYWGWTVKMCLSRLAPVLIRWHLDVIDVPNIDITYLSCYEPQDKVFGSRSSSGDQLPSYLKVTWSVHYQHVEVRVRTVETIRVFQQAYVVSFKH
;
A
#
# COMPACT_ATOMS: atom_id res chain seq x y z
N ILE A 1 3.30 0.75 -4.61
CA ILE A 1 2.05 1.54 -4.75
C ILE A 1 0.90 0.72 -4.17
N ILE A 2 0.02 1.32 -3.38
CA ILE A 2 -1.23 0.69 -2.90
C ILE A 2 -2.35 1.26 -3.75
N THR A 3 -3.06 0.43 -4.53
CA THR A 3 -4.16 0.89 -5.39
C THR A 3 -5.00 -0.31 -5.86
N GLU A 4 -6.28 -0.09 -6.14
CA GLU A 4 -7.11 -1.05 -6.88
C GLU A 4 -7.12 -0.83 -8.39
N ASP A 5 -6.56 0.30 -8.84
CA ASP A 5 -6.50 0.68 -10.23
C ASP A 5 -5.35 -0.05 -10.95
N SER A 6 -5.67 -0.69 -12.08
CA SER A 6 -4.71 -1.38 -12.92
C SER A 6 -3.91 -0.45 -13.84
N ASP A 7 -4.37 0.77 -14.09
CA ASP A 7 -3.66 1.72 -14.96
C ASP A 7 -2.30 2.12 -14.39
N VAL A 8 -2.08 1.88 -13.09
CA VAL A 8 -0.77 1.97 -12.43
C VAL A 8 0.35 1.22 -13.16
N TRP A 9 0.04 0.11 -13.86
CA TRP A 9 1.03 -0.64 -14.64
C TRP A 9 1.39 0.03 -15.96
N LEU A 10 0.47 0.80 -16.54
CA LEU A 10 0.70 1.60 -17.76
C LEU A 10 1.75 2.68 -17.46
N TYR A 11 1.67 3.27 -16.26
CA TYR A 11 2.66 4.21 -15.71
C TYR A 11 3.95 3.54 -15.18
N GLY A 12 4.14 2.24 -15.40
CA GLY A 12 5.40 1.57 -15.09
C GLY A 12 5.61 1.20 -13.61
N ALA A 13 4.55 1.00 -12.84
CA ALA A 13 4.69 0.52 -11.46
C ALA A 13 5.50 -0.78 -11.36
N HIS A 14 6.42 -0.84 -10.40
CA HIS A 14 7.21 -2.05 -10.14
C HIS A 14 6.55 -3.00 -9.15
N THR A 15 5.95 -2.47 -8.08
CA THR A 15 5.28 -3.27 -7.05
C THR A 15 3.95 -2.64 -6.67
N VAL A 16 2.89 -3.43 -6.75
CA VAL A 16 1.51 -3.00 -6.49
C VAL A 16 0.89 -3.89 -5.42
N TYR A 17 0.29 -3.26 -4.41
CA TYR A 17 -0.47 -3.93 -3.36
C TYR A 17 -1.96 -3.68 -3.61
N ARG A 18 -2.74 -4.76 -3.63
CA ARG A 18 -4.19 -4.77 -3.87
C ARG A 18 -4.92 -5.54 -2.79
N GLN A 19 -6.23 -5.40 -2.76
CA GLN A 19 -7.17 -6.06 -1.86
C GLN A 19 -6.77 -5.87 -0.39
N LEU A 20 -6.31 -4.67 -0.05
CA LEU A 20 -6.07 -4.32 1.34
C LEU A 20 -7.42 -4.22 2.06
N SER A 21 -7.53 -4.95 3.15
CA SER A 21 -8.71 -4.96 3.99
C SER A 21 -8.29 -4.91 5.46
N THR A 22 -9.16 -4.36 6.29
CA THR A 22 -9.01 -4.35 7.75
C THR A 22 -9.82 -5.47 8.40
N ALA A 23 -10.48 -6.33 7.62
CA ALA A 23 -11.23 -7.45 8.14
C ALA A 23 -10.28 -8.48 8.81
N PRO A 24 -10.70 -9.11 9.92
CA PRO A 24 -9.91 -10.16 10.56
C PRO A 24 -9.52 -11.27 9.57
N GLY A 25 -8.25 -11.67 9.57
CA GLY A 25 -7.74 -12.72 8.68
C GLY A 25 -7.59 -12.31 7.21
N SER A 26 -7.81 -11.05 6.86
CA SER A 26 -7.56 -10.57 5.50
C SER A 26 -6.07 -10.39 5.20
N HIS A 27 -5.71 -10.57 3.94
CA HIS A 27 -4.35 -10.39 3.45
C HIS A 27 -4.37 -9.57 2.17
N GLY A 28 -3.45 -8.61 2.07
CA GLY A 28 -3.20 -7.91 0.83
C GLY A 28 -2.50 -8.80 -0.19
N ILE A 29 -2.79 -8.60 -1.48
CA ILE A 29 -2.08 -9.26 -2.57
C ILE A 29 -0.98 -8.33 -3.06
N ARG A 30 0.26 -8.83 -3.08
CA ARG A 30 1.41 -8.14 -3.66
C ARG A 30 1.71 -8.66 -5.06
N TYR A 31 1.63 -7.79 -6.05
CA TYR A 31 2.04 -8.03 -7.43
C TYR A 31 3.39 -7.36 -7.69
N ARG A 32 4.30 -8.07 -8.38
CA ARG A 32 5.60 -7.56 -8.80
C ARG A 32 5.68 -7.57 -10.32
N GLY A 33 6.14 -6.47 -10.90
CA GLY A 33 6.35 -6.33 -12.34
C GLY A 33 7.37 -7.33 -12.90
N GLU A 34 8.36 -7.73 -12.10
CA GLU A 34 9.30 -8.81 -12.41
C GLU A 34 8.57 -10.13 -12.67
N ASN A 35 7.67 -10.54 -11.75
CA ASN A 35 6.87 -11.75 -11.93
C ASN A 35 5.98 -11.68 -13.17
N ILE A 36 5.47 -10.49 -13.51
CA ILE A 36 4.66 -10.29 -14.72
C ILE A 36 5.53 -10.49 -15.97
N ARG A 37 6.74 -9.93 -15.97
CA ARG A 37 7.71 -10.07 -17.06
C ARG A 37 8.17 -11.51 -17.23
N GLU A 38 8.53 -12.19 -16.15
CA GLU A 38 9.02 -13.58 -16.20
C GLU A 38 7.94 -14.57 -16.64
N LYS A 39 6.71 -14.42 -16.14
CA LYS A 39 5.63 -15.38 -16.41
C LYS A 39 4.90 -15.13 -17.72
N PHE A 40 4.79 -13.86 -18.14
CA PHE A 40 3.98 -13.48 -19.29
C PHE A 40 4.77 -12.78 -20.40
N GLY A 41 6.06 -12.48 -20.19
CA GLY A 41 6.87 -11.75 -21.16
C GLY A 41 6.45 -10.29 -21.36
N LEU A 42 5.70 -9.71 -20.42
CA LEU A 42 5.12 -8.38 -20.58
C LEU A 42 6.03 -7.32 -19.95
N ASN A 43 6.44 -6.33 -20.74
CA ASN A 43 7.10 -5.11 -20.28
C ASN A 43 6.12 -3.93 -20.24
N GLN A 44 6.58 -2.72 -19.94
CA GLN A 44 5.71 -1.55 -19.87
C GLN A 44 5.00 -1.27 -21.21
N TYR A 45 5.68 -1.36 -22.35
CA TYR A 45 5.05 -1.23 -23.66
C TYR A 45 3.97 -2.28 -23.88
N SER A 46 4.21 -3.52 -23.43
CA SER A 46 3.21 -4.58 -23.45
C SER A 46 1.99 -4.22 -22.61
N MET A 47 2.19 -3.69 -21.40
CA MET A 47 1.10 -3.27 -20.53
C MET A 47 0.30 -2.11 -21.15
N ILE A 48 0.97 -1.11 -21.72
CA ILE A 48 0.31 0.01 -22.43
C ILE A 48 -0.49 -0.50 -23.62
N GLY A 49 0.11 -1.35 -24.45
CA GLY A 49 -0.58 -1.98 -25.58
C GLY A 49 -1.80 -2.76 -25.13
N LEU A 50 -1.68 -3.55 -24.06
CA LEU A 50 -2.78 -4.33 -23.50
C LEU A 50 -3.92 -3.42 -23.01
N GLY A 51 -3.61 -2.43 -22.17
CA GLY A 51 -4.58 -1.48 -21.61
C GLY A 51 -5.30 -0.68 -22.69
N VAL A 52 -4.58 -0.14 -23.68
CA VAL A 52 -5.20 0.63 -24.77
C VAL A 52 -6.07 -0.25 -25.67
N LEU A 53 -5.68 -1.50 -25.92
CA LEU A 53 -6.46 -2.41 -26.77
C LEU A 53 -7.73 -2.91 -26.08
N ILE A 54 -7.70 -3.21 -24.77
CA ILE A 54 -8.87 -3.72 -24.03
C ILE A 54 -9.74 -2.59 -23.45
N GLY A 55 -9.15 -1.43 -23.22
CA GLY A 55 -9.74 -0.29 -22.53
C GLY A 55 -8.98 0.09 -21.26
N CYS A 56 -8.73 1.38 -21.08
CA CYS A 56 -8.15 2.02 -19.89
C CYS A 56 -8.91 3.33 -19.60
N ASP A 57 -8.60 4.05 -18.52
CA ASP A 57 -9.35 5.25 -18.13
C ASP A 57 -9.35 6.33 -19.22
N MET A 58 -8.23 6.46 -19.94
CA MET A 58 -8.07 7.41 -21.06
C MET A 58 -8.70 6.93 -22.36
N LEU A 59 -9.03 5.63 -22.48
CA LEU A 59 -9.71 5.05 -23.64
C LEU A 59 -10.64 3.89 -23.24
N PRO A 60 -11.77 4.13 -22.52
CA PRO A 60 -12.54 3.05 -21.91
C PRO A 60 -13.10 2.03 -22.90
N ALA A 61 -13.39 2.47 -24.13
CA ALA A 61 -13.92 1.62 -25.19
C ALA A 61 -12.88 0.69 -25.85
N GLY A 62 -11.59 0.92 -25.63
CA GLY A 62 -10.51 0.13 -26.25
C GLY A 62 -10.61 0.00 -27.78
N ALA A 63 -10.11 -1.12 -28.31
CA ALA A 63 -10.25 -1.50 -29.71
C ALA A 63 -11.50 -2.37 -29.94
N VAL A 64 -12.23 -2.10 -31.02
CA VAL A 64 -13.48 -2.82 -31.33
C VAL A 64 -13.20 -4.30 -31.59
N GLY A 65 -13.92 -5.17 -30.88
CA GLY A 65 -13.81 -6.63 -31.05
C GLY A 65 -12.50 -7.22 -30.52
N ILE A 66 -11.81 -6.52 -29.61
CA ILE A 66 -10.59 -7.01 -28.97
C ILE A 66 -10.81 -7.16 -27.46
N GLY A 67 -10.94 -8.42 -27.02
CA GLY A 67 -10.92 -8.77 -25.60
C GLY A 67 -9.53 -9.21 -25.12
N LEU A 68 -9.39 -9.43 -23.81
CA LEU A 68 -8.13 -9.76 -23.13
C LEU A 68 -7.30 -10.86 -23.82
N LYS A 69 -7.93 -12.00 -24.17
CA LYS A 69 -7.21 -13.12 -24.79
C LYS A 69 -6.60 -12.75 -26.15
N LYS A 70 -7.32 -11.96 -26.95
CA LYS A 70 -6.84 -11.51 -28.26
C LYS A 70 -5.76 -10.46 -28.09
N ALA A 71 -5.98 -9.46 -27.23
CA ALA A 71 -4.99 -8.43 -26.94
C ALA A 71 -3.67 -9.02 -26.43
N LEU A 72 -3.72 -9.96 -25.48
CA LEU A 72 -2.52 -10.61 -24.95
C LEU A 72 -1.70 -11.30 -26.04
N LYS A 73 -2.34 -12.06 -26.93
CA LYS A 73 -1.67 -12.70 -28.08
C LYS A 73 -1.04 -11.68 -29.03
N LEU A 74 -1.74 -10.58 -29.31
CA LEU A 74 -1.23 -9.53 -30.20
C LEU A 74 0.03 -8.88 -29.62
N VAL A 75 -0.02 -8.53 -28.33
CA VAL A 75 1.08 -7.86 -27.65
C VAL A 75 2.30 -8.78 -27.51
N GLN A 76 2.09 -10.05 -27.16
CA GLN A 76 3.17 -11.04 -27.09
C GLN A 76 3.77 -11.35 -28.46
N GLY A 77 2.93 -11.52 -29.48
CA GLY A 77 3.37 -11.81 -30.85
C GLY A 77 4.08 -10.64 -31.52
N ALA A 78 3.77 -9.40 -31.15
CA ALA A 78 4.41 -8.21 -31.70
C ALA A 78 5.80 -7.93 -31.13
N GLY A 79 6.18 -8.56 -30.01
CA GLY A 79 7.53 -8.42 -29.43
C GLY A 79 7.89 -6.97 -29.10
N LEU A 80 7.00 -6.24 -28.41
CA LEU A 80 7.12 -4.80 -28.19
C LEU A 80 8.38 -4.44 -27.38
N SER A 81 9.45 -4.05 -28.06
CA SER A 81 10.75 -3.75 -27.46
C SER A 81 11.02 -2.24 -27.40
N GLU A 82 10.45 -1.50 -28.36
CA GLU A 82 10.61 -0.07 -28.53
C GLU A 82 9.27 0.63 -28.73
N LEU A 83 9.27 1.96 -28.55
CA LEU A 83 8.08 2.80 -28.77
C LEU A 83 7.48 2.63 -30.17
N LYS A 84 8.31 2.45 -31.20
CA LYS A 84 7.86 2.28 -32.58
C LYS A 84 6.99 1.03 -32.75
N ASP A 85 7.33 -0.06 -32.04
CA ASP A 85 6.62 -1.33 -32.11
C ASP A 85 5.21 -1.16 -31.53
N LEU A 86 5.13 -0.52 -30.35
CA LEU A 86 3.86 -0.20 -29.70
C LEU A 86 3.00 0.72 -30.58
N TYR A 87 3.60 1.74 -31.18
CA TYR A 87 2.89 2.67 -32.03
C TYR A 87 2.31 1.99 -33.28
N ILE A 88 3.08 1.10 -33.93
CA ILE A 88 2.62 0.33 -35.10
C ILE A 88 1.45 -0.59 -34.71
N LEU A 89 1.59 -1.33 -33.61
CA LEU A 89 0.53 -2.21 -33.11
C LEU A 89 -0.78 -1.43 -32.87
N LEU A 90 -0.70 -0.31 -32.15
CA LEU A 90 -1.89 0.47 -31.81
C LEU A 90 -2.53 1.12 -33.04
N LEU A 91 -1.74 1.61 -34.00
CA LEU A 91 -2.28 2.13 -35.27
C LEU A 91 -3.06 1.07 -36.05
N GLN A 92 -2.57 -0.17 -36.06
CA GLN A 92 -3.21 -1.26 -36.78
C GLN A 92 -4.60 -1.60 -36.22
N TYR A 93 -4.77 -1.54 -34.89
CA TYR A 93 -5.96 -2.05 -34.21
C TYR A 93 -6.94 -0.98 -33.72
N LEU A 94 -6.53 0.28 -33.63
CA LEU A 94 -7.41 1.39 -33.27
C LEU A 94 -8.16 2.01 -34.46
N GLY A 95 -7.92 1.52 -35.69
CA GLY A 95 -8.70 1.90 -36.88
C GLY A 95 -8.62 3.39 -37.21
N GLN A 96 -9.77 4.01 -37.50
CA GLN A 96 -9.88 5.44 -37.84
C GLN A 96 -9.74 6.40 -36.64
N ARG A 97 -9.42 5.90 -35.43
CA ARG A 97 -9.23 6.80 -34.28
C ARG A 97 -8.13 7.83 -34.59
N PRO A 98 -8.27 9.10 -34.16
CA PRO A 98 -7.35 10.15 -34.56
C PRO A 98 -5.91 9.83 -34.12
N ARG A 99 -4.94 9.91 -35.03
CA ARG A 99 -3.49 9.78 -34.69
C ARG A 99 -3.07 10.72 -33.55
N LYS A 100 -3.76 11.86 -33.42
CA LYS A 100 -3.58 12.81 -32.33
C LYS A 100 -3.90 12.19 -30.95
N LEU A 101 -4.95 11.37 -30.86
CA LEU A 101 -5.31 10.67 -29.62
C LEU A 101 -4.22 9.69 -29.21
N LEU A 102 -3.70 8.90 -30.14
CA LEU A 102 -2.62 7.95 -29.85
C LEU A 102 -1.36 8.65 -29.32
N LYS A 103 -0.99 9.80 -29.89
CA LYS A 103 0.13 10.61 -29.39
C LYS A 103 -0.11 11.10 -27.96
N VAL A 104 -1.32 11.55 -27.65
CA VAL A 104 -1.68 12.00 -26.28
C VAL A 104 -1.62 10.83 -25.30
N LEU A 105 -2.20 9.69 -25.65
CA LEU A 105 -2.18 8.48 -24.81
C LEU A 105 -0.76 8.02 -24.49
N LEU A 106 0.10 7.94 -25.51
CA LEU A 106 1.48 7.50 -25.32
C LEU A 106 2.29 8.53 -24.54
N ALA A 107 2.08 9.83 -24.79
CA ALA A 107 2.72 10.88 -24.02
C ALA A 107 2.33 10.80 -22.55
N GLU A 108 1.06 10.55 -22.23
CA GLU A 108 0.59 10.40 -20.84
C GLU A 108 1.35 9.27 -20.13
N PHE A 109 1.24 8.03 -20.62
CA PHE A 109 1.78 6.86 -19.91
C PHE A 109 3.30 6.74 -19.92
N LEU A 110 3.99 7.35 -20.90
CA LEU A 110 5.45 7.29 -21.01
C LEU A 110 6.14 8.54 -20.46
N SER A 111 5.39 9.62 -20.23
CA SER A 111 5.95 10.78 -19.54
C SER A 111 6.23 10.40 -18.10
N HIS A 112 7.47 10.66 -17.67
CA HIS A 112 7.76 10.67 -16.26
C HIS A 112 7.24 12.00 -15.73
N PRO A 113 6.43 12.01 -14.65
CA PRO A 113 6.02 13.27 -14.06
C PRO A 113 7.30 14.07 -13.76
N VAL A 114 7.34 15.32 -14.20
CA VAL A 114 8.41 16.23 -13.80
C VAL A 114 8.16 16.48 -12.32
N VAL A 115 8.83 15.71 -11.46
CA VAL A 115 8.72 15.84 -10.01
C VAL A 115 9.44 17.13 -9.63
N LYS A 116 8.76 18.27 -9.80
CA LYS A 116 9.33 19.59 -9.51
C LYS A 116 9.45 19.82 -8.01
N ASP A 117 8.59 19.18 -7.22
CA ASP A 117 8.49 19.41 -5.78
C ASP A 117 8.45 18.07 -5.04
N PHE A 118 9.60 17.40 -4.94
CA PHE A 118 9.74 16.33 -3.96
C PHE A 118 9.63 16.96 -2.57
N VAL A 119 8.43 17.03 -2.01
CA VAL A 119 8.26 17.33 -0.60
C VAL A 119 8.73 16.08 0.12
N TYR A 120 9.93 16.12 0.69
CA TYR A 120 10.32 15.14 1.70
C TYR A 120 9.30 15.25 2.83
N THR A 121 8.35 14.31 2.89
CA THR A 121 7.42 14.24 4.01
C THR A 121 8.13 13.51 5.14
N GLU A 122 8.68 14.28 6.07
CA GLU A 122 9.10 13.73 7.37
C GLU A 122 7.86 13.17 8.08
N LEU A 123 7.92 11.91 8.50
CA LEU A 123 6.88 11.34 9.36
C LEU A 123 7.04 11.93 10.76
N ARG A 124 6.08 12.76 11.16
CA ARG A 124 6.04 13.38 12.51
C ARG A 124 5.02 12.65 13.40
N PRO A 125 5.20 12.69 14.73
CA PRO A 125 4.21 12.18 15.66
C PRO A 125 2.81 12.78 15.40
N PRO A 126 1.73 11.99 15.57
CA PRO A 126 0.38 12.51 15.44
C PRO A 126 0.11 13.69 16.40
N ASN A 127 -0.47 14.77 15.90
CA ASN A 127 -0.89 15.88 16.74
C ASN A 127 -2.22 15.56 17.42
N VAL A 128 -2.15 15.24 18.71
CA VAL A 128 -3.27 14.78 19.52
C VAL A 128 -4.37 15.83 19.61
N SER A 129 -4.04 17.07 19.99
CA SER A 129 -5.04 18.13 20.16
C SER A 129 -5.78 18.44 18.85
N LYS A 130 -5.08 18.41 17.70
CA LYS A 130 -5.72 18.55 16.38
C LYS A 130 -6.63 17.36 16.08
N PHE A 131 -6.20 16.12 16.35
CA PHE A 131 -7.04 14.94 16.16
C PHE A 131 -8.30 14.97 17.03
N LEU A 132 -8.18 15.37 18.30
CA LEU A 132 -9.33 15.57 19.19
C LEU A 132 -10.31 16.62 18.65
N THR A 133 -9.79 17.74 18.12
CA THR A 133 -10.61 18.79 17.51
C THR A 133 -11.38 18.28 16.31
N VAL A 134 -10.72 17.52 15.43
CA VAL A 134 -11.34 16.89 14.26
C VAL A 134 -12.39 15.87 14.69
N GLY A 135 -12.07 14.98 15.64
CA GLY A 135 -12.98 13.93 16.09
C GLY A 135 -14.22 14.47 16.79
N LYS A 136 -14.08 15.53 17.61
CA LYS A 136 -15.23 16.22 18.19
C LYS A 136 -16.10 16.88 17.11
N LYS A 137 -15.48 17.60 16.17
CA LYS A 137 -16.19 18.40 15.17
C LYS A 137 -16.91 17.55 14.12
N TYR A 138 -16.24 16.51 13.60
CA TYR A 138 -16.73 15.76 12.43
C TYR A 138 -17.32 14.40 12.79
N TRP A 139 -16.96 13.81 13.93
CA TRP A 139 -17.45 12.48 14.34
C TRP A 139 -18.27 12.49 15.62
N GLY A 140 -18.35 13.63 16.33
CA GLY A 140 -19.03 13.73 17.63
C GLY A 140 -18.36 12.88 18.72
N TRP A 141 -17.07 12.53 18.55
CA TRP A 141 -16.38 11.66 19.48
C TRP A 141 -15.98 12.39 20.77
N THR A 142 -16.04 11.67 21.89
CA THR A 142 -15.47 12.14 23.16
C THR A 142 -13.95 12.06 23.15
N VAL A 143 -13.28 12.79 24.05
CA VAL A 143 -11.81 12.72 24.21
C VAL A 143 -11.35 11.27 24.41
N LYS A 144 -12.06 10.52 25.27
CA LYS A 144 -11.77 9.11 25.56
C LYS A 144 -11.87 8.22 24.31
N MET A 145 -12.86 8.44 23.45
CA MET A 145 -13.01 7.68 22.19
C MET A 145 -11.92 8.03 21.19
N CYS A 146 -11.59 9.31 21.01
CA CYS A 146 -10.49 9.70 20.15
C CYS A 146 -9.17 9.11 20.63
N LEU A 147 -8.88 9.22 21.93
CA LEU A 147 -7.64 8.71 22.52
C LEU A 147 -7.55 7.19 22.38
N SER A 148 -8.63 6.43 22.60
CA SER A 148 -8.62 4.98 22.45
C SER A 148 -8.37 4.51 21.01
N ARG A 149 -8.81 5.29 20.01
CA ARG A 149 -8.58 5.00 18.58
C ARG A 149 -7.20 5.42 18.11
N LEU A 150 -6.64 6.50 18.66
CA LEU A 150 -5.32 7.00 18.30
C LEU A 150 -4.19 6.29 19.06
N ALA A 151 -4.47 5.74 20.24
CA ALA A 151 -3.48 5.10 21.12
C ALA A 151 -2.59 4.06 20.41
N PRO A 152 -3.10 3.10 19.60
CA PRO A 152 -2.23 2.14 18.91
C PRO A 152 -1.22 2.80 17.96
N VAL A 153 -1.60 3.92 17.34
CA VAL A 153 -0.70 4.71 16.49
C VAL A 153 0.34 5.42 17.35
N LEU A 154 -0.06 6.06 18.45
CA LEU A 154 0.86 6.76 19.36
C LEU A 154 1.90 5.82 19.99
N ILE A 155 1.47 4.62 20.38
CA ILE A 155 2.34 3.57 20.90
C ILE A 155 3.44 3.20 19.90
N ARG A 156 3.14 3.23 18.59
CA ARG A 156 4.15 2.96 17.56
C ARG A 156 5.28 4.00 17.59
N TRP A 157 4.96 5.28 17.72
CA TRP A 157 5.96 6.35 17.85
C TRP A 157 6.69 6.28 19.18
N HIS A 158 5.98 5.98 20.27
CA HIS A 158 6.56 5.77 21.59
C HIS A 158 7.63 4.68 21.60
N LEU A 159 7.35 3.56 20.94
CA LEU A 159 8.27 2.44 20.81
C LEU A 159 9.49 2.75 19.93
N ASP A 160 9.37 3.71 19.01
CA ASP A 160 10.50 4.21 18.23
C ASP A 160 11.32 5.28 19.00
N VAL A 161 11.05 5.44 20.31
CA VAL A 161 11.71 6.39 21.24
C VAL A 161 11.56 7.84 20.78
N ILE A 162 10.45 8.14 20.09
CA ILE A 162 10.08 9.49 19.70
C ILE A 162 9.05 10.00 20.70
N ASP A 163 9.42 11.02 21.46
CA ASP A 163 8.52 11.65 22.42
C ASP A 163 7.29 12.24 21.71
N VAL A 164 6.11 11.96 22.26
CA VAL A 164 4.86 12.52 21.78
C VAL A 164 4.43 13.62 22.76
N PRO A 165 4.49 14.90 22.35
CA PRO A 165 4.22 15.99 23.28
C PRO A 165 2.86 15.88 23.97
N ASN A 166 2.86 16.05 25.28
CA ASN A 166 1.67 16.09 26.14
C ASN A 166 0.88 14.77 26.24
N ILE A 167 1.53 13.63 25.98
CA ILE A 167 0.97 12.31 26.25
C ILE A 167 1.95 11.50 27.08
N ASP A 168 1.45 10.85 28.12
CA ASP A 168 2.20 9.84 28.87
C ASP A 168 1.76 8.44 28.42
N ILE A 169 2.72 7.61 28.01
CA ILE A 169 2.48 6.21 27.61
C ILE A 169 3.34 5.31 28.47
N THR A 170 2.70 4.35 29.14
CA THR A 170 3.38 3.32 29.92
C THR A 170 2.79 1.95 29.61
N TYR A 171 3.63 0.93 29.56
CA TYR A 171 3.12 -0.44 29.54
C TYR A 171 2.76 -0.87 30.96
N LEU A 172 1.65 -1.60 31.10
CA LEU A 172 1.18 -2.15 32.36
C LEU A 172 1.58 -3.61 32.52
N SER A 173 1.52 -4.36 31.42
CA SER A 173 1.90 -5.77 31.38
C SER A 173 2.19 -6.21 29.95
N CYS A 174 3.07 -7.20 29.80
CA CYS A 174 3.37 -7.87 28.54
C CYS A 174 3.54 -9.36 28.76
N TYR A 175 3.14 -10.17 27.79
CA TYR A 175 3.39 -11.62 27.81
C TYR A 175 3.53 -12.18 26.40
N GLU A 176 4.33 -13.24 26.25
CA GLU A 176 4.41 -14.02 25.03
C GLU A 176 3.25 -15.02 24.98
N PRO A 177 2.41 -15.03 23.93
CA PRO A 177 1.31 -15.97 23.84
C PRO A 177 1.82 -17.41 23.68
N GLN A 178 1.30 -18.33 24.50
CA GLN A 178 1.61 -19.76 24.39
C GLN A 178 0.96 -20.42 23.17
N ASP A 179 -0.06 -19.78 22.61
CA ASP A 179 -0.76 -20.23 21.42
C ASP A 179 0.08 -19.98 20.16
N LYS A 180 0.84 -20.99 19.72
CA LYS A 180 1.43 -21.07 18.37
C LYS A 180 0.35 -21.28 17.28
N VAL A 181 -0.79 -20.58 17.37
CA VAL A 181 -1.91 -20.74 16.42
C VAL A 181 -1.64 -20.02 15.09
N PHE A 182 -0.68 -19.08 15.04
CA PHE A 182 -0.13 -18.60 13.77
C PHE A 182 1.01 -19.52 13.28
N GLY A 183 0.69 -20.81 13.13
CA GLY A 183 1.47 -21.77 12.36
C GLY A 183 1.27 -21.63 10.84
N SER A 184 0.81 -20.47 10.36
CA SER A 184 0.89 -20.17 8.93
C SER A 184 2.34 -19.84 8.62
N ARG A 185 3.08 -20.81 8.04
CA ARG A 185 4.23 -20.48 7.20
C ARG A 185 3.79 -19.31 6.33
N SER A 186 4.54 -18.22 6.35
CA SER A 186 4.44 -17.24 5.28
C SER A 186 4.60 -18.02 3.97
N SER A 187 3.90 -17.62 2.91
CA SER A 187 4.07 -18.23 1.58
C SER A 187 5.51 -18.07 1.04
N SER A 188 6.39 -17.33 1.75
CA SER A 188 7.82 -17.20 1.52
C SER A 188 8.71 -18.15 2.35
N GLY A 189 8.15 -18.93 3.29
CA GLY A 189 8.93 -19.85 4.14
C GLY A 189 9.63 -19.20 5.33
N ASP A 190 9.41 -17.90 5.57
CA ASP A 190 9.98 -17.17 6.70
C ASP A 190 9.22 -17.49 8.00
N GLN A 191 9.98 -17.74 9.06
CA GLN A 191 9.45 -17.88 10.42
C GLN A 191 8.87 -16.54 10.89
N LEU A 192 7.63 -16.54 11.37
CA LEU A 192 7.02 -15.34 11.95
C LEU A 192 7.87 -14.87 13.15
N PRO A 193 8.17 -13.57 13.26
CA PRO A 193 8.93 -13.06 14.40
C PRO A 193 8.12 -13.24 15.69
N SER A 194 8.79 -13.60 16.77
CA SER A 194 8.18 -13.67 18.10
C SER A 194 7.56 -12.33 18.48
N TYR A 195 6.41 -12.38 19.15
CA TYR A 195 5.60 -11.23 19.47
C TYR A 195 5.04 -11.28 20.89
N LEU A 196 4.69 -10.11 21.42
CA LEU A 196 4.12 -9.91 22.74
C LEU A 196 2.71 -9.36 22.59
N LYS A 197 1.82 -9.80 23.47
CA LYS A 197 0.60 -9.05 23.78
C LYS A 197 0.93 -8.07 24.89
N VAL A 198 0.75 -6.78 24.63
CA VAL A 198 1.09 -5.70 25.56
C VAL A 198 -0.17 -4.93 25.93
N THR A 199 -0.36 -4.69 27.23
CA THR A 199 -1.40 -3.79 27.75
C THR A 199 -0.77 -2.46 28.12
N TRP A 200 -1.33 -1.37 27.62
CA TRP A 200 -0.82 -0.02 27.77
C TRP A 200 -1.79 0.84 28.58
N SER A 201 -1.25 1.81 29.31
CA SER A 201 -1.97 2.99 29.78
C SER A 201 -1.50 4.20 28.97
N VAL A 202 -2.45 4.91 28.36
CA VAL A 202 -2.21 6.14 27.60
C VAL A 202 -2.99 7.26 28.27
N HIS A 203 -2.27 8.28 28.71
CA HIS A 203 -2.82 9.38 29.47
C HIS A 203 -2.66 10.70 28.71
N TYR A 204 -3.75 11.46 28.62
CA TYR A 204 -3.77 12.81 28.07
C TYR A 204 -4.63 13.69 28.98
N GLN A 205 -4.01 14.71 29.58
CA GLN A 205 -4.64 15.61 30.56
C GLN A 205 -5.22 14.89 31.78
N HIS A 206 -6.53 14.66 31.83
CA HIS A 206 -7.23 13.97 32.91
C HIS A 206 -7.92 12.68 32.43
N VAL A 207 -7.61 12.24 31.20
CA VAL A 207 -8.23 11.09 30.55
C VAL A 207 -7.20 9.99 30.38
N GLU A 208 -7.47 8.85 31.02
CA GLU A 208 -6.72 7.60 30.81
C GLU A 208 -7.51 6.67 29.88
N VAL A 209 -6.82 6.04 28.92
CA VAL A 209 -7.32 4.88 28.20
C VAL A 209 -6.35 3.71 28.32
N ARG A 210 -6.92 2.51 28.39
CA ARG A 210 -6.14 1.27 28.36
C ARG A 210 -6.39 0.54 27.06
N VAL A 211 -5.32 0.19 26.36
CA VAL A 211 -5.40 -0.50 25.07
C VAL A 211 -4.47 -1.71 25.06
N ARG A 212 -4.79 -2.67 24.20
CA ARG A 212 -3.97 -3.86 23.97
C ARG A 212 -3.43 -3.82 22.55
N THR A 213 -2.15 -4.10 22.39
CA THR A 213 -1.50 -4.21 21.07
C THR A 213 -0.70 -5.50 20.98
N VAL A 214 -0.27 -5.81 19.75
CA VAL A 214 0.64 -6.91 19.45
C VAL A 214 1.93 -6.30 18.92
N GLU A 215 3.02 -6.50 19.64
CA GLU A 215 4.32 -5.92 19.29
C GLU A 215 5.34 -7.02 19.02
N THR A 216 6.25 -6.79 18.09
CA THR A 216 7.41 -7.69 17.98
C THR A 216 8.30 -7.53 19.21
N ILE A 217 8.88 -8.63 19.70
CA ILE A 217 9.78 -8.59 20.86
C ILE A 217 10.92 -7.58 20.63
N ARG A 218 11.47 -7.58 19.41
CA ARG A 218 12.56 -6.69 19.01
C ARG A 218 12.21 -5.22 19.20
N VAL A 219 11.07 -4.77 18.66
CA VAL A 219 10.64 -3.36 18.75
C VAL A 219 10.38 -2.98 20.21
N PHE A 220 9.72 -3.86 20.96
CA PHE A 220 9.42 -3.60 22.36
C PHE A 220 10.70 -3.45 23.21
N GLN A 221 11.71 -4.29 22.97
CA GLN A 221 13.00 -4.25 23.66
C GLN A 221 13.87 -3.03 23.32
N GLN A 222 13.58 -2.31 22.22
CA GLN A 222 14.26 -1.06 21.91
C GLN A 222 13.86 0.07 22.87
N ALA A 223 12.59 0.09 23.30
CA ALA A 223 12.07 1.10 24.21
C ALA A 223 12.12 0.68 25.68
N TYR A 224 12.04 -0.63 25.97
CA TYR A 224 11.95 -1.14 27.33
C TYR A 224 12.92 -2.30 27.57
N VAL A 225 13.74 -2.20 28.62
CA VAL A 225 14.59 -3.30 29.06
C VAL A 225 13.72 -4.34 29.76
N VAL A 226 13.42 -5.44 29.07
CA VAL A 226 12.60 -6.53 29.63
C VAL A 226 13.37 -7.86 29.55
N SER A 227 13.62 -8.44 30.72
CA SER A 227 14.17 -9.80 30.84
C SER A 227 13.02 -10.81 30.83
N PHE A 228 12.89 -11.58 29.75
CA PHE A 228 12.01 -12.74 29.72
C PHE A 228 12.74 -13.89 30.41
N LYS A 229 12.16 -14.45 31.47
CA LYS A 229 12.66 -15.71 32.03
C LYS A 229 12.38 -16.80 30.98
N HIS A 230 13.45 -17.36 30.43
CA HIS A 230 13.40 -18.54 29.57
C HIS A 230 12.85 -19.75 30.34
#